data_AF-A0A094J050-F1
#
_entry.id   AF-A0A094J050-F1
#
_cell.length_a   1.000
_cell.length_b   1.000
_cell.length_c   1.000
_cell.angle_alpha   90.00
_cell.angle_beta   90.00
_cell.angle_gamma   90.00
#
_symmetry.space_group_name_H-M   'P 1'
#
loop_
_entity.id
_entity.type
_entity.pdbx_description
1 polymer ?
#
loop_
_entity_poly.entity_id
_entity_poly.type
_entity_poly.pdbx_seq_one_letter_code
_entity_poly.pdbx_strand_id
1 'polypeptide(L)'
;MKLKGIELIGEYTIVYFTESFRIFDENDNEIYSENLNRFWIKRKFDEYNNKIYFENSDGYWVKREFDKNNNQIYYENSKGIIENNRLIKELTVEQIEKLLGCAIKIIK
;
A
#
# COMPACT_ATOMS: atom_id res chain seq x y z
N MET A 1 -15.03 -6.68 18.30
CA MET A 1 -15.48 -6.02 17.04
C MET A 1 -14.97 -6.86 15.87
N LYS A 2 -15.82 -7.25 14.91
CA LYS A 2 -15.37 -7.97 13.70
C LYS A 2 -15.29 -6.99 12.55
N LEU A 3 -14.09 -6.64 12.13
CA LEU A 3 -13.86 -5.75 11.00
C LEU A 3 -13.98 -6.52 9.70
N LYS A 4 -14.54 -5.89 8.67
CA LYS A 4 -14.71 -6.53 7.37
C LYS A 4 -13.34 -6.60 6.70
N GLY A 5 -12.68 -7.75 6.63
CA GLY A 5 -11.45 -7.93 5.87
C GLY A 5 -10.28 -7.01 6.26
N ILE A 6 -10.16 -6.70 7.55
CA ILE A 6 -8.94 -6.23 8.21
C ILE A 6 -8.72 -7.12 9.43
N GLU A 7 -7.49 -7.56 9.59
CA GLU A 7 -7.00 -8.21 10.80
C GLU A 7 -6.10 -7.22 11.52
N LEU A 8 -6.41 -6.95 12.79
CA LEU A 8 -5.65 -6.03 13.62
C LEU A 8 -4.69 -6.85 14.47
N ILE A 9 -3.38 -6.63 14.31
CA ILE A 9 -2.32 -7.29 15.06
C ILE A 9 -1.43 -6.18 15.61
N GLY A 10 -1.56 -5.88 16.90
CA GLY A 10 -0.81 -4.81 17.57
C GLY A 10 -1.72 -3.84 18.33
N GLU A 11 -1.18 -2.66 18.61
CA GLU A 11 -1.87 -1.57 19.29
C GLU A 11 -2.49 -0.60 18.29
N TYR A 12 -3.69 -0.10 18.59
CA TYR A 12 -4.44 0.80 17.73
C TYR A 12 -5.26 1.78 18.56
N THR A 13 -5.42 2.99 18.03
CA THR A 13 -6.32 3.98 18.62
C THR A 13 -7.68 3.89 17.93
N ILE A 14 -8.74 3.65 18.71
CA ILE A 14 -10.13 3.62 18.20
C ILE A 14 -10.86 4.87 18.71
N VAL A 15 -11.37 5.68 17.77
CA VAL A 15 -12.15 6.88 18.07
C VAL A 15 -13.59 6.65 17.64
N TYR A 16 -14.53 6.85 18.57
CA TYR A 16 -15.96 6.73 18.32
C TYR A 16 -16.59 8.11 18.12
N PHE A 17 -17.50 8.17 17.15
CA PHE A 17 -18.37 9.30 16.88
C PHE A 17 -19.82 8.81 16.97
N THR A 18 -20.78 9.73 17.04
CA THR A 18 -22.21 9.41 17.13
C THR A 18 -22.67 8.40 16.07
N GLU A 19 -22.14 8.50 14.86
CA GLU A 19 -22.57 7.67 13.71
C GLU A 19 -21.44 6.92 13.00
N SER A 20 -20.26 6.86 13.61
CA SER A 20 -19.10 6.18 13.01
C SER A 20 -18.03 5.84 14.02
N PHE A 21 -17.06 5.03 13.60
CA PHE A 21 -15.80 4.88 14.31
C PHE A 21 -14.63 4.90 13.32
N ARG A 22 -13.46 5.25 13.84
CA ARG A 22 -12.19 5.27 13.10
C ARG A 22 -11.13 4.54 13.89
N ILE A 23 -10.23 3.88 13.19
CA ILE A 23 -9.09 3.16 13.76
C ILE A 23 -7.83 3.74 13.16
N PHE A 24 -6.89 4.08 14.03
CA PHE A 24 -5.60 4.65 13.69
C PHE A 24 -4.49 3.68 14.08
N ASP A 25 -3.45 3.59 13.24
CA ASP A 25 -2.19 2.93 13.59
C ASP A 25 -1.34 3.83 14.51
N GLU A 26 -0.15 3.35 14.88
CA GLU A 26 0.80 4.06 15.74
C GLU A 26 1.35 5.37 15.15
N ASN A 27 1.20 5.57 13.84
CA ASN A 27 1.64 6.75 13.11
C ASN A 27 0.49 7.75 12.88
N ASP A 28 -0.62 7.59 13.60
CA ASP A 28 -1.86 8.38 13.46
C ASP A 28 -2.50 8.27 12.06
N ASN A 29 -2.22 7.21 11.30
CA ASN A 29 -2.89 6.99 10.02
C ASN A 29 -4.23 6.29 10.21
N GLU A 30 -5.31 6.81 9.62
CA GLU A 30 -6.63 6.15 9.62
C GLU A 30 -6.64 4.88 8.74
N ILE A 31 -6.39 3.72 9.35
CA ILE A 31 -6.35 2.42 8.65
C ILE A 31 -7.74 1.82 8.40
N TYR A 32 -8.74 2.20 9.20
CA TYR A 32 -10.12 1.76 9.03
C TYR A 32 -11.11 2.84 9.48
N SER A 33 -12.24 2.94 8.78
CA SER A 33 -13.42 3.64 9.28
C SER A 33 -14.70 2.96 8.81
N GLU A 34 -15.75 3.05 9.62
CA GLU A 34 -17.08 2.55 9.26
C GLU A 34 -18.15 3.42 9.92
N ASN A 35 -19.23 3.66 9.18
CA ASN A 35 -20.39 4.42 9.65
C ASN A 35 -21.63 3.54 9.81
N LEU A 36 -22.70 4.10 10.39
CA LEU A 36 -23.97 3.39 10.60
C LEU A 36 -24.63 2.89 9.31
N ASN A 37 -24.33 3.53 8.17
CA ASN A 37 -24.80 3.09 6.85
C ASN A 37 -24.03 1.87 6.30
N ARG A 38 -23.18 1.24 7.13
CA ARG A 38 -22.30 0.11 6.76
C ARG A 38 -21.30 0.44 5.66
N PHE A 39 -21.13 1.72 5.34
CA PHE A 39 -20.07 2.18 4.47
C PHE A 39 -18.78 2.15 5.26
N TRP A 40 -17.76 1.52 4.69
CA TRP A 40 -16.45 1.34 5.32
C TRP A 40 -15.33 1.70 4.36
N ILE A 41 -14.20 2.11 4.92
CA ILE A 41 -12.96 2.35 4.21
C ILE A 41 -11.83 1.61 4.92
N LYS A 42 -10.90 1.06 4.14
CA LYS A 42 -9.63 0.50 4.60
C LYS A 42 -8.48 1.20 3.92
N ARG A 43 -7.38 1.37 4.65
CA ARG A 43 -6.14 1.91 4.12
C ARG A 43 -4.97 1.08 4.61
N LYS A 44 -3.90 1.02 3.81
CA LYS A 44 -2.59 0.54 4.25
C LYS A 44 -1.55 1.58 3.87
N PHE A 45 -0.57 1.72 4.75
CA PHE A 45 0.53 2.65 4.61
C PHE A 45 1.85 1.87 4.62
N ASP A 46 2.85 2.38 3.91
CA ASP A 46 4.22 1.89 4.03
C ASP A 46 4.94 2.55 5.22
N GLU A 47 6.22 2.18 5.43
CA GLU A 47 7.07 2.72 6.50
C GLU A 47 7.33 4.23 6.41
N TYR A 48 7.03 4.85 5.26
CA TYR A 48 7.19 6.28 5.01
C TYR A 48 5.84 7.03 5.08
N ASN A 49 4.80 6.40 5.62
CA ASN A 49 3.43 6.92 5.68
C ASN A 49 2.79 7.20 4.31
N ASN A 50 3.27 6.57 3.23
CA ASN A 50 2.58 6.64 1.95
C ASN A 50 1.42 5.65 1.91
N LYS A 51 0.24 6.10 1.48
CA LYS A 51 -0.93 5.22 1.31
C LYS A 51 -0.76 4.31 0.09
N ILE A 52 -0.34 3.07 0.34
CA ILE A 52 -0.10 2.02 -0.67
C ILE A 52 -1.38 1.25 -1.03
N TYR A 53 -2.41 1.27 -0.17
CA TYR A 53 -3.69 0.63 -0.45
C TYR A 53 -4.86 1.48 0.05
N PHE A 54 -5.95 1.44 -0.71
CA PHE A 54 -7.25 1.99 -0.33
C PHE A 54 -8.35 1.05 -0.86
N GLU A 55 -9.39 0.83 -0.07
CA GLU A 55 -10.59 0.12 -0.50
C GLU A 55 -11.80 0.68 0.25
N ASN A 56 -12.95 0.79 -0.42
CA ASN A 56 -14.21 1.12 0.20
C ASN A 56 -15.26 0.01 0.02
N SER A 57 -16.36 0.11 0.76
CA SER A 57 -17.49 -0.83 0.72
C SER A 57 -18.20 -0.93 -0.63
N ASP A 58 -18.02 0.04 -1.51
CA ASP A 58 -18.63 0.06 -2.85
C ASP A 58 -17.81 -0.75 -3.87
N GLY A 59 -16.71 -1.36 -3.44
CA GLY A 59 -15.82 -2.16 -4.28
C GLY A 59 -14.79 -1.32 -5.06
N TYR A 60 -14.68 -0.02 -4.77
CA TYR A 60 -13.60 0.79 -5.31
C TYR A 60 -12.31 0.56 -4.51
N TRP A 61 -11.22 0.26 -5.23
CA TRP A 61 -9.90 0.08 -4.63
C TRP A 61 -8.80 0.76 -5.44
N VAL A 62 -7.70 1.08 -4.75
CA VAL A 62 -6.49 1.68 -5.33
C VAL A 62 -5.26 1.01 -4.71
N LYS A 63 -4.26 0.71 -5.55
CA LYS A 63 -2.91 0.29 -5.14
C LYS A 63 -1.90 1.31 -5.63
N ARG A 64 -0.87 1.56 -4.82
CA ARG A 64 0.23 2.46 -5.17
C ARG A 64 1.55 1.89 -4.70
N GLU A 65 2.61 2.25 -5.40
CA GLU A 65 3.98 2.03 -4.94
C GLU A 65 4.80 3.29 -5.10
N PHE A 66 5.75 3.48 -4.19
CA PHE A 66 6.60 4.64 -4.12
C PHE A 66 8.06 4.21 -4.17
N ASP A 67 8.91 5.04 -4.77
CA ASP A 67 10.36 4.88 -4.67
C ASP A 67 10.87 5.38 -3.30
N LYS A 68 12.18 5.19 -3.06
CA LYS A 68 12.86 5.65 -1.83
C LYS A 68 12.83 7.17 -1.59
N ASN A 69 12.43 7.95 -2.58
CA ASN A 69 12.32 9.40 -2.52
C ASN A 69 10.84 9.83 -2.38
N ASN A 70 9.93 8.90 -2.09
CA ASN A 70 8.48 9.10 -2.03
C ASN A 70 7.83 9.53 -3.35
N ASN A 71 8.44 9.23 -4.50
CA ASN A 71 7.78 9.42 -5.79
C ASN A 71 6.91 8.21 -6.12
N GLN A 72 5.65 8.43 -6.51
CA GLN A 72 4.77 7.35 -6.96
C GLN A 72 5.30 6.75 -8.28
N ILE A 73 5.67 5.48 -8.24
CA ILE A 73 6.17 4.72 -9.40
C ILE A 73 5.15 3.72 -9.94
N TYR A 74 4.06 3.46 -9.20
CA TYR A 74 2.98 2.62 -9.66
C TYR A 74 1.64 3.12 -9.13
N TYR A 75 0.61 3.00 -9.96
CA TYR A 75 -0.78 3.23 -9.60
C TYR A 75 -1.66 2.24 -10.35
N GLU A 76 -2.63 1.68 -9.63
CA GLU A 76 -3.68 0.85 -10.21
C GLU A 76 -4.99 1.07 -9.45
N ASN A 77 -6.12 1.07 -10.15
CA ASN A 77 -7.42 1.12 -9.50
C ASN A 77 -8.43 0.10 -10.04
N SER A 78 -9.53 -0.08 -9.32
CA SER A 78 -10.61 -1.01 -9.68
C SER A 78 -11.35 -0.69 -10.98
N LYS A 79 -11.11 0.48 -11.57
CA LYS A 79 -11.67 0.89 -12.87
C LYS A 79 -10.75 0.53 -14.05
N GLY A 80 -9.64 -0.17 -13.79
CA GLY A 80 -8.70 -0.61 -14.82
C GLY A 80 -7.67 0.43 -15.25
N ILE A 81 -7.55 1.56 -14.53
CA ILE A 81 -6.49 2.54 -14.80
C ILE A 81 -5.19 2.02 -14.19
N ILE A 82 -4.13 1.96 -15.00
CA ILE A 82 -2.78 1.54 -14.59
C ILE A 82 -1.78 2.60 -15.07
N GLU A 83 -0.97 3.11 -14.15
CA GLU A 83 0.21 3.93 -14.45
C GLU A 83 1.42 3.21 -13.87
N ASN A 84 2.38 2.84 -14.73
CA ASN A 84 3.56 2.09 -14.32
C ASN A 84 4.82 2.84 -14.72
N ASN A 85 5.41 3.54 -13.76
CA ASN A 85 6.66 4.27 -13.86
C ASN A 85 7.78 3.57 -13.07
N ARG A 86 7.62 2.29 -12.74
CA ARG A 86 8.71 1.49 -12.17
C ARG A 86 9.85 1.53 -13.18
N LEU A 87 10.96 2.15 -12.79
CA LEU A 87 12.20 2.09 -13.56
C LEU A 87 12.52 0.61 -13.79
N ILE A 88 12.49 0.18 -15.05
CA ILE A 88 13.22 -1.01 -15.45
C ILE A 88 14.66 -0.65 -15.17
N LYS A 89 15.23 -1.18 -14.07
CA LYS A 89 16.65 -1.02 -13.81
C LYS A 89 17.38 -1.71 -14.96
N GLU A 90 17.82 -0.94 -15.92
CA GLU A 90 18.91 -1.33 -16.82
C GLU A 90 20.15 -1.45 -15.94
N LEU A 91 20.34 -2.64 -15.38
CA LEU A 91 21.56 -2.95 -14.65
C LEU A 91 22.61 -3.36 -15.66
N THR A 92 23.81 -2.79 -15.51
CA THR A 92 24.96 -3.31 -16.25
C THR A 92 25.28 -4.72 -15.77
N VAL A 93 25.92 -5.53 -16.63
CA VAL A 93 26.39 -6.87 -16.24
C VAL A 93 27.22 -6.81 -14.96
N GLU A 94 28.10 -5.81 -14.83
CA GLU A 94 28.93 -5.57 -13.64
C GLU A 94 28.11 -5.37 -12.35
N GLN A 95 26.99 -4.64 -12.42
CA GLN A 95 26.12 -4.44 -11.25
C GLN A 95 25.44 -5.75 -10.83
N ILE A 96 25.07 -6.60 -11.79
CA ILE A 96 24.47 -7.91 -11.51
C ILE A 96 25.53 -8.88 -10.96
N GLU A 97 26.73 -8.91 -11.54
CA GLU A 97 27.84 -9.73 -11.06
C GLU A 97 28.22 -9.39 -9.61
N LYS A 98 28.25 -8.09 -9.27
CA LYS A 98 28.50 -7.63 -7.90
C LYS A 98 27.40 -8.08 -6.92
N LEU A 99 26.15 -8.13 -7.38
CA LEU A 99 24.99 -8.58 -6.60
C LEU A 99 25.02 -10.09 -6.33
N LEU A 100 25.42 -10.87 -7.33
CA LEU A 100 25.46 -12.34 -7.26
C LEU A 100 26.77 -12.87 -6.64
N GLY A 101 27.80 -12.04 -6.55
CA GLY A 101 29.13 -12.46 -6.11
C GLY A 101 29.79 -13.44 -7.07
N CYS A 102 29.33 -13.48 -8.33
CA CYS A 102 29.85 -14.37 -9.36
C CYS A 102 29.83 -13.69 -10.73
N ALA A 103 30.74 -14.12 -11.61
CA ALA A 103 30.78 -13.64 -12.99
C ALA A 103 29.68 -14.29 -13.83
N ILE A 104 29.00 -13.49 -14.65
CA ILE A 104 27.92 -13.95 -15.53
C ILE A 104 28.49 -14.18 -16.93
N LYS A 105 28.21 -15.35 -17.50
CA LYS A 105 28.49 -15.65 -18.91
C LYS A 105 27.18 -15.64 -19.68
N ILE A 106 27.05 -14.73 -20.64
CA ILE A 106 25.91 -14.71 -21.57
C ILE A 106 26.16 -15.79 -22.62
N ILE A 107 25.36 -16.85 -22.60
CA ILE A 107 25.38 -17.92 -23.62
C ILE A 107 24.44 -17.47 -24.74
N LYS A 108 24.96 -17.36 -25.96
CA LYS A 108 24.18 -17.07 -27.18
C LYS A 108 23.74 -18.36 -27.86
#